data_AF-A0A654DV81-F1
#
_entry.id   AF-A0A654DV81-F1
#
_cell.length_a   1.000
_cell.length_b   1.000
_cell.length_c   1.000
_cell.angle_alpha   90.00
_cell.angle_beta   90.00
_cell.angle_gamma   90.00
#
_symmetry.space_group_name_H-M   'P 1'
#
loop_
_entity.id
_entity.type
_entity.pdbx_description
1 polymer ?
#
loop_
_entity_poly.entity_id
_entity_poly.type
_entity_poly.pdbx_seq_one_letter_code
_entity_poly.pdbx_strand_id
1 'polypeptide(L)'
;MLAGCYLSSPHRIMIEQQIQELHDAGLELNKLKTSFFNKITAFSIGLTGLLIGLKPASISVYNAKIAFLTSIICLALCALFSLLAQHYEINFSKQKEAIIRKGIESNTQGIGWINKPLIYKAAESLTYICLTISILTLIAYVYLLEFTNGPI
;
A
#
# COMPACT_ATOMS: atom_id res chain seq x y z
N MET A 1 -27.36 43.29 -26.61
CA MET A 1 -26.48 42.58 -25.66
C MET A 1 -27.32 42.22 -24.43
N LEU A 2 -28.02 41.09 -24.47
CA LEU A 2 -28.75 40.58 -23.32
C LEU A 2 -27.82 39.63 -22.59
N ALA A 3 -27.40 40.03 -21.40
CA ALA A 3 -26.64 39.21 -20.48
C ALA A 3 -27.45 37.94 -20.20
N GLY A 4 -26.92 36.81 -20.67
CA GLY A 4 -27.43 35.49 -20.33
C GLY A 4 -27.22 35.24 -18.84
N CYS A 5 -28.18 35.68 -18.04
CA CYS A 5 -28.29 35.32 -16.63
C CYS A 5 -28.76 33.85 -16.58
N TYR A 6 -27.80 32.94 -16.78
CA TYR A 6 -27.97 31.54 -16.44
C TYR A 6 -28.14 31.48 -14.92
N LEU A 7 -29.40 31.45 -14.49
CA LEU A 7 -29.78 30.92 -13.19
C LEU A 7 -29.25 29.49 -13.11
N SER A 8 -28.04 29.36 -12.59
CA SER A 8 -27.49 28.10 -12.12
C SER A 8 -28.47 27.60 -11.06
N SER A 9 -29.27 26.59 -11.43
CA SER A 9 -30.21 25.96 -10.52
C SER A 9 -29.44 25.57 -9.24
N PRO A 10 -29.91 25.92 -8.03
CA PRO A 10 -29.24 25.58 -6.77
C PRO A 10 -28.97 24.07 -6.65
N HIS A 11 -29.76 23.26 -7.35
CA HIS A 11 -29.57 21.82 -7.47
C HIS A 11 -28.28 21.42 -8.19
N ARG A 12 -27.85 22.20 -9.20
CA ARG A 12 -26.62 21.95 -9.97
C ARG A 12 -25.37 22.25 -9.14
N ILE A 13 -25.42 23.30 -8.31
CA ILE A 13 -24.34 23.69 -7.39
C ILE A 13 -24.13 22.62 -6.31
N MET A 14 -25.22 22.07 -5.74
CA MET A 14 -25.13 20.96 -4.78
C MET A 14 -24.53 19.69 -5.39
N ILE A 15 -24.88 19.35 -6.63
CA ILE A 15 -24.35 18.16 -7.31
C ILE A 15 -22.86 18.33 -7.61
N GLU A 16 -22.43 19.51 -8.06
CA GLU A 16 -21.01 19.80 -8.29
C GLU A 16 -20.20 19.76 -6.98
N GLN A 17 -20.73 20.30 -5.88
CA GLN A 17 -20.09 20.20 -4.56
C GLN A 17 -19.95 18.75 -4.08
N GLN A 18 -21.00 17.93 -4.20
CA GLN A 18 -20.94 16.51 -3.81
C GLN A 18 -19.93 15.72 -4.64
N ILE A 19 -19.83 15.99 -5.95
CA ILE A 19 -18.83 15.35 -6.82
C ILE A 19 -17.42 15.75 -6.39
N GLN A 20 -17.22 17.01 -5.99
CA GLN A 20 -15.93 17.51 -5.55
C GLN A 20 -15.52 16.92 -4.21
N GLU A 21 -16.44 16.83 -3.24
CA GLU A 21 -16.21 16.15 -1.96
C GLU A 21 -15.86 14.66 -2.14
N LEU A 22 -16.57 13.95 -3.04
CA LEU A 22 -16.25 12.57 -3.39
C LEU A 22 -14.86 12.43 -4.03
N HIS A 23 -14.47 13.40 -4.85
CA HIS A 23 -13.14 13.43 -5.47
C HIS A 23 -12.05 13.62 -4.43
N ASP A 24 -12.22 14.59 -3.54
CA ASP A 24 -11.27 14.93 -2.49
C ASP A 24 -11.13 13.76 -1.49
N ALA A 25 -12.23 13.13 -1.09
CA ALA A 25 -12.23 11.94 -0.25
C ALA A 25 -11.46 10.77 -0.89
N GLY A 26 -11.61 10.59 -2.21
CA GLY A 26 -10.86 9.57 -2.96
C GLY A 26 -9.35 9.86 -3.01
N LEU A 27 -8.98 11.13 -3.11
CA LEU A 27 -7.58 11.57 -3.14
C LEU A 27 -6.92 11.39 -1.77
N GLU A 28 -7.61 11.77 -0.69
CA GLU A 28 -7.14 11.52 0.68
C GLU A 28 -6.92 10.04 0.95
N LEU A 29 -7.86 9.18 0.52
CA LEU A 29 -7.75 7.73 0.72
C LEU A 29 -6.53 7.13 0.01
N ASN A 30 -6.23 7.59 -1.22
CA ASN A 30 -5.02 7.16 -1.94
C ASN A 30 -3.73 7.68 -1.27
N LYS A 31 -3.75 8.90 -0.73
CA LYS A 31 -2.62 9.47 0.01
C LYS A 31 -2.34 8.68 1.29
N LEU A 32 -3.39 8.34 2.04
CA LEU A 32 -3.30 7.51 3.24
C LEU A 32 -2.74 6.12 2.91
N LYS A 33 -3.24 5.46 1.86
CA LYS A 33 -2.72 4.16 1.41
C LYS A 33 -1.24 4.22 1.04
N THR A 34 -0.83 5.20 0.25
CA THR A 34 0.57 5.37 -0.15
C THR A 34 1.47 5.59 1.06
N SER A 35 1.03 6.45 2.00
CA SER A 35 1.73 6.69 3.26
C SER A 35 1.86 5.41 4.10
N PHE A 36 0.79 4.62 4.18
CA PHE A 36 0.77 3.35 4.90
C PHE A 36 1.79 2.34 4.33
N PHE A 37 1.77 2.13 3.01
CA PHE A 37 2.76 1.26 2.35
C PHE A 37 4.19 1.75 2.54
N ASN A 38 4.42 3.07 2.55
CA ASN A 38 5.77 3.62 2.79
C ASN A 38 6.25 3.29 4.20
N LYS A 39 5.36 3.42 5.19
CA LYS A 39 5.65 3.04 6.57
C LYS A 39 5.91 1.54 6.70
N ILE A 40 5.12 0.69 6.04
CA ILE A 40 5.35 -0.76 6.02
C ILE A 40 6.69 -1.11 5.38
N THR A 41 7.03 -0.50 4.23
CA THR A 41 8.30 -0.75 3.55
C THR A 41 9.47 -0.35 4.43
N ALA A 42 9.44 0.85 5.02
CA ALA A 42 10.48 1.32 5.93
C ALA A 42 10.60 0.42 7.16
N PHE A 43 9.47 0.03 7.75
CA PHE A 43 9.42 -0.90 8.87
C PHE A 43 10.02 -2.27 8.50
N SER A 44 9.66 -2.82 7.34
CA SER A 44 10.14 -4.13 6.87
C SER A 44 11.65 -4.12 6.61
N ILE A 45 12.17 -3.06 5.99
CA ILE A 45 13.61 -2.86 5.77
C ILE A 45 14.34 -2.70 7.11
N GLY A 46 13.80 -1.87 8.00
CA GLY A 46 14.37 -1.66 9.34
C GLY A 46 14.42 -2.95 10.15
N LEU A 47 13.33 -3.73 10.14
CA LEU A 47 13.26 -5.01 10.83
C LEU A 47 14.23 -6.02 10.22
N THR A 48 14.37 -6.06 8.89
CA THR A 48 15.35 -6.92 8.22
C THR A 48 16.78 -6.57 8.65
N GLY A 49 17.13 -5.28 8.68
CA GLY A 49 18.42 -4.81 9.16
C GLY A 49 18.68 -5.16 10.63
N LEU A 50 17.66 -5.00 11.48
CA LEU A 50 17.71 -5.40 12.89
C LEU A 50 17.98 -6.91 13.03
N LEU A 51 17.26 -7.76 12.29
CA LEU A 51 17.41 -9.21 12.36
C LEU A 51 18.79 -9.68 11.92
N ILE A 52 19.34 -9.06 10.86
CA ILE A 52 20.70 -9.33 10.41
C ILE A 52 21.72 -8.89 11.47
N GLY A 53 21.51 -7.72 12.09
CA GLY A 53 22.39 -7.17 13.13
C GLY A 53 22.36 -7.96 14.45
N LEU A 54 21.20 -8.52 14.82
CA LEU A 54 21.01 -9.31 16.04
C LEU A 54 21.27 -10.81 15.83
N LYS A 55 21.67 -11.22 14.62
CA LYS A 55 21.96 -12.63 14.33
C LYS A 55 23.15 -13.10 15.18
N PRO A 56 23.01 -14.20 15.96
CA PRO A 56 24.14 -14.77 16.68
C PRO A 56 25.20 -15.32 15.72
N ALA A 57 26.45 -15.41 16.20
CA ALA A 57 27.59 -15.89 15.39
C ALA A 57 27.30 -17.27 14.78
N SER A 58 26.74 -18.17 15.59
CA SER A 58 26.22 -19.47 15.16
C SER A 58 24.81 -19.69 15.72
N ILE A 59 23.92 -20.16 14.86
CA ILE A 59 22.63 -20.71 15.28
C ILE A 59 22.85 -22.22 15.37
N SER A 60 22.67 -22.83 16.54
CA SER A 60 22.87 -24.28 16.73
C SER A 60 21.71 -25.10 16.15
N VAL A 61 20.48 -24.58 16.29
CA VAL A 61 19.25 -25.29 15.90
C VAL A 61 18.90 -25.08 14.44
N TYR A 62 18.72 -26.19 13.71
CA TYR A 62 18.31 -26.17 12.31
C TYR A 62 16.96 -25.44 12.12
N ASN A 63 15.95 -25.74 12.94
CA ASN A 63 14.64 -25.10 12.86
C ASN A 63 14.69 -23.57 13.05
N ALA A 64 15.53 -23.08 13.97
CA ALA A 64 15.72 -21.65 14.18
C ALA A 64 16.38 -20.98 12.95
N LYS A 65 17.33 -21.65 12.28
CA LYS A 65 17.92 -21.13 11.03
C LYS A 65 16.87 -20.99 9.93
N ILE A 66 16.01 -22.00 9.77
CA ILE A 66 14.97 -21.98 8.75
C ILE A 66 13.94 -20.90 9.06
N ALA A 67 13.46 -20.81 10.30
CA ALA A 67 12.54 -19.75 10.72
C ALA A 67 13.12 -18.35 10.48
N PHE A 68 14.39 -18.13 10.83
CA PHE A 68 15.10 -16.88 10.57
C PHE A 68 15.16 -16.55 9.08
N LEU A 69 15.61 -17.49 8.25
CA LEU A 69 15.71 -17.30 6.80
C LEU A 69 14.33 -17.01 6.17
N THR A 70 13.31 -17.77 6.56
CA THR A 70 11.93 -17.55 6.11
C THR A 70 11.44 -16.17 6.50
N SER A 71 11.72 -15.70 7.72
CA SER A 71 11.32 -14.35 8.16
C SER A 71 11.97 -13.25 7.31
N ILE A 72 13.27 -13.36 6.98
CA ILE A 72 13.99 -12.40 6.13
C ILE A 72 13.39 -12.39 4.72
N ILE A 73 13.18 -13.56 4.12
CA ILE A 73 12.59 -13.65 2.78
C ILE A 73 11.18 -13.07 2.77
N CYS A 74 10.36 -13.34 3.78
CA CYS A 74 9.03 -12.76 3.88
C CYS A 74 9.08 -11.24 4.05
N LEU A 75 9.98 -10.68 4.87
CA LEU A 75 10.13 -9.22 4.99
C LEU A 75 10.57 -8.58 3.68
N ALA A 76 11.51 -9.20 2.96
CA ALA A 76 11.96 -8.72 1.66
C ALA A 76 10.83 -8.74 0.63
N LEU A 77 10.06 -9.84 0.56
CA LEU A 77 8.89 -9.95 -0.30
C LEU A 77 7.80 -8.94 0.08
N CYS A 78 7.55 -8.74 1.37
CA CYS A 78 6.62 -7.73 1.87
C CYS A 78 7.02 -6.31 1.42
N ALA A 79 8.30 -5.96 1.54
CA ALA A 79 8.81 -4.68 1.05
C ALA A 79 8.66 -4.55 -0.47
N LEU A 80 8.95 -5.61 -1.24
CA LEU A 80 8.79 -5.62 -2.70
C LEU A 80 7.33 -5.47 -3.13
N PHE A 81 6.39 -6.20 -2.52
CA PHE A 81 4.97 -6.10 -2.85
C PHE A 81 4.39 -4.75 -2.45
N SER A 82 4.82 -4.19 -1.33
CA SER A 82 4.47 -2.83 -0.91
C SER A 82 4.93 -1.77 -1.93
N LEU A 83 6.17 -1.85 -2.40
CA LEU A 83 6.71 -0.97 -3.44
C LEU A 83 5.99 -1.15 -4.79
N LEU A 84 5.69 -2.38 -5.17
CA LEU A 84 4.91 -2.67 -6.38
C LEU A 84 3.51 -2.06 -6.30
N ALA A 85 2.80 -2.25 -5.17
CA ALA A 85 1.47 -1.67 -4.96
C ALA A 85 1.50 -0.15 -5.08
N GLN A 86 2.50 0.51 -4.50
CA GLN A 86 2.70 1.95 -4.65
C GLN A 86 2.99 2.38 -6.08
N HIS A 87 3.85 1.65 -6.79
CA HIS A 87 4.19 1.96 -8.18
C HIS A 87 2.95 1.90 -9.08
N TYR A 88 2.12 0.88 -8.91
CA TYR A 88 0.85 0.76 -9.64
C TYR A 88 -0.14 1.87 -9.26
N GLU A 89 -0.27 2.23 -7.98
CA GLU A 89 -1.15 3.31 -7.52
C GLU A 89 -0.74 4.66 -8.14
N ILE A 90 0.56 4.98 -8.14
CA ILE A 90 1.09 6.24 -8.71
C ILE A 90 0.87 6.29 -10.22
N ASN A 91 1.18 5.21 -10.94
CA ASN A 91 0.99 5.16 -12.39
C ASN A 91 -0.48 5.25 -12.76
N PHE A 92 -1.36 4.59 -12.00
CA PHE A 92 -2.80 4.66 -12.22
C PHE A 92 -3.35 6.05 -11.94
N SER A 93 -2.88 6.72 -10.88
CA SER A 93 -3.27 8.11 -10.58
C SER A 93 -2.90 9.06 -11.71
N LYS A 94 -1.68 8.94 -12.26
CA LYS A 94 -1.22 9.73 -13.41
C LYS A 94 -2.06 9.47 -14.67
N GLN A 95 -2.40 8.21 -14.94
CA GLN A 95 -3.27 7.87 -16.07
C GLN A 95 -4.68 8.44 -15.90
N LYS A 96 -5.25 8.35 -14.69
CA LYS A 96 -6.56 8.92 -14.37
C LYS A 96 -6.58 10.43 -14.56
N GLU A 97 -5.57 11.15 -14.07
CA GLU A 97 -5.44 12.60 -14.28
C GLU A 97 -5.33 12.97 -15.76
N ALA A 98 -4.53 12.22 -16.54
CA ALA A 98 -4.40 12.47 -17.98
C ALA A 98 -5.72 12.24 -18.74
N ILE A 99 -6.50 11.24 -18.35
CA ILE A 99 -7.81 10.96 -18.95
C ILE A 99 -8.84 12.04 -18.55
N ILE A 100 -8.87 12.45 -17.28
CA ILE A 100 -9.76 13.52 -16.81
C ILE A 100 -9.43 14.84 -17.52
N ARG A 101 -8.14 15.20 -17.63
CA ARG A 101 -7.72 16.42 -18.33
C ARG A 101 -8.16 16.42 -19.80
N LYS A 102 -8.00 15.30 -20.50
CA LYS A 102 -8.51 15.13 -21.87
C LYS A 102 -10.03 15.15 -21.97
N GLY A 103 -10.74 14.60 -20.97
CA GLY A 103 -12.21 14.61 -20.91
C GLY A 103 -12.78 16.02 -20.73
N ILE A 104 -12.14 16.83 -19.88
CA ILE A 104 -12.49 18.24 -19.67
C ILE A 104 -12.24 19.05 -20.95
N GLU A 105 -11.10 18.85 -21.62
CA GLU A 105 -10.78 19.52 -22.89
C GLU A 105 -11.73 19.13 -24.04
N SER A 106 -12.27 17.91 -24.02
CA SER A 106 -13.15 17.40 -25.09
C SER A 106 -14.66 17.56 -24.80
N ASN A 107 -15.04 18.16 -23.67
CA ASN A 107 -16.43 18.35 -23.24
C ASN A 107 -17.30 17.08 -23.31
N THR A 108 -16.67 15.91 -23.18
CA THR A 108 -17.37 14.62 -23.21
C THR A 108 -17.80 14.25 -21.80
N GLN A 109 -19.10 14.38 -21.52
CA GLN A 109 -19.75 13.92 -20.29
C GLN A 109 -19.68 12.39 -20.22
N GLY A 110 -18.58 11.87 -19.70
CA GLY A 110 -18.37 10.43 -19.64
C GLY A 110 -17.06 10.09 -18.97
N ILE A 111 -16.83 10.59 -17.75
CA ILE A 111 -15.74 10.10 -16.91
C ILE A 111 -16.12 8.68 -16.48
N GLY A 112 -15.79 7.70 -17.31
CA GLY A 112 -15.99 6.29 -17.02
C GLY A 112 -15.29 5.92 -15.71
N TRP A 113 -15.97 5.14 -14.88
CA TRP A 113 -15.40 4.57 -13.66
C TRP A 113 -14.21 3.69 -14.04
N ILE A 114 -12.99 4.22 -13.94
CA ILE A 114 -11.78 3.43 -14.21
C ILE A 114 -11.61 2.48 -13.04
N ASN A 115 -11.92 1.21 -13.29
CA ASN A 115 -11.79 0.16 -12.29
C ASN A 115 -10.31 -0.02 -11.92
N LYS A 116 -10.01 -0.11 -10.61
CA LYS A 116 -8.63 -0.41 -10.16
C LYS A 116 -8.21 -1.77 -10.71
N PRO A 117 -6.97 -1.91 -11.23
CA PRO A 117 -6.50 -3.19 -11.78
C PRO A 117 -6.47 -4.27 -10.69
N LEU A 118 -6.90 -5.49 -11.03
CA LEU A 118 -6.92 -6.64 -10.11
C LEU A 118 -5.55 -6.92 -9.46
N ILE A 119 -4.48 -6.71 -10.23
CA ILE A 119 -3.09 -6.89 -9.79
C ILE A 119 -2.77 -6.02 -8.57
N TYR A 120 -3.29 -4.79 -8.51
CA TYR A 120 -3.10 -3.90 -7.37
C TYR A 120 -3.74 -4.48 -6.10
N LYS A 121 -5.00 -4.93 -6.19
CA LYS A 121 -5.71 -5.54 -5.06
C LYS A 121 -5.00 -6.81 -4.57
N ALA A 122 -4.49 -7.61 -5.50
CA ALA A 122 -3.72 -8.81 -5.19
C ALA A 122 -2.41 -8.47 -4.48
N ALA A 123 -1.64 -7.49 -4.97
CA ALA A 123 -0.38 -7.06 -4.35
C ALA A 123 -0.60 -6.48 -2.94
N GLU A 124 -1.65 -5.67 -2.76
CA GLU A 124 -2.06 -5.14 -1.46
C GLU A 124 -2.38 -6.28 -0.48
N SER A 125 -3.24 -7.23 -0.88
CA SER A 125 -3.60 -8.38 -0.03
C SER A 125 -2.40 -9.26 0.30
N LEU A 126 -1.53 -9.54 -0.67
CA LEU A 126 -0.34 -10.36 -0.49
C LEU A 126 0.68 -9.71 0.46
N THR A 127 0.79 -8.38 0.43
CA THR A 127 1.64 -7.63 1.37
C THR A 127 1.20 -7.87 2.82
N TYR A 128 -0.11 -7.80 3.10
CA TYR A 128 -0.62 -8.07 4.44
C TYR A 128 -0.38 -9.51 4.88
N ILE A 129 -0.66 -10.48 4.00
CA ILE A 129 -0.44 -11.90 4.30
C ILE A 129 1.03 -12.17 4.61
N CYS A 130 1.94 -11.61 3.80
CA CYS A 130 3.37 -11.78 3.96
C CYS A 130 3.89 -11.13 5.25
N LEU A 131 3.36 -9.95 5.61
CA LEU A 131 3.66 -9.28 6.87
C LEU A 131 3.21 -10.12 8.08
N THR A 132 1.98 -10.65 8.07
CA THR A 132 1.47 -11.50 9.14
C THR A 132 2.29 -12.77 9.30
N ILE A 133 2.59 -13.48 8.20
CA ILE A 133 3.44 -14.67 8.22
C ILE A 133 4.82 -14.33 8.76
N SER A 134 5.41 -13.22 8.31
CA SER A 134 6.71 -12.75 8.78
C SER A 134 6.73 -12.55 10.30
N ILE A 135 5.75 -11.83 10.85
CA ILE A 135 5.64 -11.59 12.30
C ILE A 135 5.50 -12.91 13.06
N LEU A 136 4.67 -13.84 12.60
CA LEU A 136 4.50 -15.16 13.23
C LEU A 136 5.79 -15.97 13.20
N THR A 137 6.49 -16.01 12.05
CA THR A 137 7.77 -16.69 11.94
C THR A 137 8.85 -16.06 12.81
N LEU A 138 8.81 -14.75 12.98
CA LEU A 138 9.75 -14.04 13.84
C LEU A 138 9.52 -14.37 15.32
N ILE A 139 8.26 -14.38 15.77
CA ILE A 139 7.90 -14.81 17.13
C ILE A 139 8.37 -16.24 17.38
N ALA A 140 8.12 -17.15 16.42
CA ALA A 140 8.58 -18.53 16.51
C ALA A 140 10.12 -18.63 16.57
N TYR A 141 10.84 -17.83 15.79
CA TYR A 141 12.30 -17.77 15.83
C TYR A 141 12.81 -17.34 17.20
N VAL A 142 12.27 -16.25 17.77
CA VAL A 142 12.66 -15.75 19.10
C VAL A 142 12.38 -16.81 20.17
N TYR A 143 11.20 -17.43 20.14
CA TYR A 143 10.83 -18.48 21.09
C TYR A 143 11.75 -19.70 21.03
N LEU A 144 12.09 -20.17 19.82
CA LEU A 144 13.03 -21.28 19.63
C LEU A 144 14.43 -20.92 20.13
N LEU A 145 14.87 -19.68 19.91
CA LEU A 145 16.18 -19.22 20.35
C LEU A 145 16.27 -19.20 21.88
N GLU A 146 15.25 -18.69 22.57
CA GLU A 146 15.19 -18.63 24.04
C GLU A 146 15.12 -20.02 24.68
N PHE A 147 14.27 -20.91 24.15
CA PHE A 147 14.13 -22.27 24.68
C PHE A 147 15.41 -23.11 24.50
N THR A 148 16.18 -22.87 23.44
CA THR A 148 17.40 -23.64 23.18
C THR A 148 18.61 -23.11 23.96
N ASN A 149 18.66 -21.81 24.26
CA ASN A 149 19.76 -21.23 25.03
C ASN A 149 19.61 -21.43 26.54
N GLY A 150 18.45 -21.92 27.01
CA GLY A 150 18.15 -22.14 28.43
C GLY A 150 18.02 -20.82 29.21
N PRO A 151 17.35 -20.81 30.37
CA PRO A 151 17.46 -19.69 31.30
C PRO A 151 18.93 -19.59 31.74
N ILE A 152 19.51 -18.39 31.58
CA ILE A 152 20.82 -18.03 32.13
C ILE A 152 20.77 -18.17 33.66
#